data_AF-A0A6G8J9B6-F1
#
_entry.id   AF-A0A6G8J9B6-F1
#
_cell.length_a   1.000
_cell.length_b   1.000
_cell.length_c   1.000
_cell.angle_alpha   90.00
_cell.angle_beta   90.00
_cell.angle_gamma   90.00
#
_symmetry.space_group_name_H-M   'P 1'
#
loop_
_entity.id
_entity.type
_entity.pdbx_description
1 polymer ?
#
loop_
_entity_poly.entity_id
_entity_poly.type
_entity_poly.pdbx_seq_one_letter_code
_entity_poly.pdbx_strand_id
1 'polypeptide(L)'
;MYATIAWAIVRFVAVMVVSYFVNQALTPRPKSNNAEAISQNDWNFPQTDEGVPQCVFFGDCWTQDWQVLAYGNYRTTEIRRG
;
A
#
# COMPACT_ATOMS: atom_id res chain seq x y z
N MET A 1 -56.71 7.06 -3.91
CA MET A 1 -55.88 6.65 -2.75
C MET A 1 -54.83 5.60 -3.14
N TYR A 2 -55.19 4.49 -3.80
CA TYR A 2 -54.21 3.46 -4.19
C TYR A 2 -53.26 3.88 -5.34
N ALA A 3 -53.74 4.64 -6.32
CA ALA A 3 -52.93 5.12 -7.45
C ALA A 3 -51.81 6.08 -7.00
N THR A 4 -52.07 6.94 -6.02
CA THR A 4 -51.08 7.86 -5.44
C THR A 4 -50.02 7.13 -4.63
N ILE A 5 -50.40 6.05 -3.94
CA ILE A 5 -49.47 5.18 -3.20
C ILE A 5 -48.58 4.40 -4.17
N ALA A 6 -49.17 3.81 -5.22
CA ALA A 6 -48.41 3.11 -6.27
C ALA A 6 -47.41 4.06 -6.94
N TRP A 7 -47.81 5.29 -7.23
CA TRP A 7 -46.93 6.26 -7.87
C TRP A 7 -45.79 6.73 -6.95
N ALA A 8 -46.06 6.87 -5.65
CA ALA A 8 -45.04 7.14 -4.65
C ALA A 8 -44.00 6.00 -4.58
N ILE A 9 -44.44 4.75 -4.62
CA ILE A 9 -43.55 3.57 -4.59
C ILE A 9 -42.64 3.55 -5.82
N VAL A 10 -43.19 3.74 -7.02
CA VAL A 10 -42.39 3.74 -8.25
C VAL A 10 -41.35 4.86 -8.24
N ARG A 11 -41.71 6.05 -7.75
CA ARG A 11 -40.77 7.16 -7.61
C ARG A 11 -39.63 6.82 -6.64
N PHE A 12 -39.95 6.18 -5.51
CA PHE A 12 -38.94 5.76 -4.53
C PHE A 12 -37.96 4.73 -5.13
N VAL A 13 -38.48 3.74 -5.84
CA VAL A 13 -37.66 2.73 -6.51
C VAL A 13 -36.78 3.38 -7.57
N ALA A 14 -37.33 4.28 -8.39
CA ALA A 14 -36.57 5.00 -9.41
C ALA A 14 -35.42 5.82 -8.80
N VAL A 15 -35.66 6.53 -7.69
CA VAL A 15 -34.62 7.30 -7.00
C VAL A 15 -33.53 6.39 -6.42
N MET A 16 -33.88 5.23 -5.86
CA MET A 16 -32.90 4.27 -5.37
C MET A 16 -32.02 3.72 -6.48
N VAL A 17 -32.61 3.35 -7.62
CA VAL A 17 -31.86 2.84 -8.77
C VAL A 17 -30.89 3.90 -9.30
N VAL A 18 -31.34 5.14 -9.47
CA VAL A 18 -30.48 6.24 -9.90
C VAL A 18 -29.35 6.48 -8.89
N SER A 19 -29.66 6.50 -7.60
CA SER A 19 -28.66 6.67 -6.53
C SER A 19 -27.61 5.55 -6.55
N TYR A 20 -28.01 4.30 -6.78
CA TYR A 20 -27.09 3.17 -6.88
C TYR A 20 -26.07 3.36 -8.02
N PHE A 21 -26.53 3.70 -9.22
CA PHE A 21 -25.64 3.92 -10.36
C PHE A 21 -24.73 5.14 -10.18
N VAL A 22 -25.24 6.22 -9.60
CA VAL A 22 -24.44 7.41 -9.29
C VAL A 22 -23.34 7.08 -8.27
N ASN A 23 -23.68 6.37 -7.20
CA ASN A 23 -22.69 5.94 -6.21
C ASN A 23 -21.68 4.98 -6.85
N GLN A 24 -22.10 4.01 -7.67
CA GLN A 24 -21.17 3.10 -8.33
C GLN A 24 -20.20 3.83 -9.28
N ALA A 25 -20.67 4.85 -9.99
CA ALA A 25 -19.84 5.62 -10.91
C ALA A 25 -18.87 6.57 -10.17
N LEU A 26 -19.29 7.15 -9.05
CA LEU A 26 -18.53 8.15 -8.29
C LEU A 26 -17.70 7.56 -7.15
N THR A 27 -17.96 6.33 -6.72
CA THR A 27 -17.20 5.70 -5.64
C THR A 27 -15.74 5.60 -6.08
N PRO A 28 -14.79 6.23 -5.35
CA PRO A 28 -13.38 6.08 -5.65
C PRO A 28 -13.02 4.61 -5.60
N ARG A 29 -12.32 4.10 -6.62
CA ARG A 29 -11.88 2.70 -6.63
C ARG A 29 -11.15 2.42 -5.31
N PRO A 30 -11.45 1.30 -4.62
CA PRO A 30 -10.76 0.96 -3.39
C PRO A 30 -9.27 0.97 -3.69
N LYS A 31 -8.53 1.87 -3.03
CA LYS A 31 -7.08 1.83 -3.06
C LYS A 31 -6.70 0.47 -2.50
N SER A 32 -5.87 -0.25 -3.24
CA SER A 32 -5.38 -1.53 -2.79
C SER A 32 -4.76 -1.34 -1.40
N ASN A 33 -5.28 -2.05 -0.39
CA ASN A 33 -4.67 -2.12 0.95
C ASN A 33 -3.41 -3.00 0.94
N ASN A 34 -2.86 -3.32 -0.23
CA ASN A 34 -1.54 -3.91 -0.30
C ASN A 34 -0.59 -2.85 0.23
N ALA A 35 0.09 -3.18 1.33
CA ALA A 35 1.19 -2.36 1.82
C ALA A 35 2.10 -2.03 0.63
N GLU A 36 2.41 -0.75 0.45
CA GLU A 36 3.37 -0.31 -0.55
C GLU A 36 4.64 -1.12 -0.29
N ALA A 37 5.07 -1.91 -1.27
CA ALA A 37 6.30 -2.66 -1.14
C ALA A 37 7.40 -1.63 -0.89
N ILE A 38 8.04 -1.70 0.29
CA ILE A 38 9.14 -0.79 0.66
C ILE A 38 10.11 -0.78 -0.51
N SER A 39 10.23 0.37 -1.16
CA SER A 39 11.08 0.50 -2.33
C SER A 39 12.52 0.39 -1.89
N GLN A 40 13.43 -0.06 -2.76
CA GLN A 40 14.86 -0.11 -2.45
C GLN A 40 15.40 1.24 -1.94
N ASN A 41 14.77 2.36 -2.35
CA ASN A 41 15.15 3.72 -1.97
C ASN A 41 14.72 4.13 -0.55
N ASP A 42 13.79 3.38 0.06
CA ASP A 42 13.30 3.65 1.42
C ASP A 42 14.14 2.91 2.49
N TRP A 43 15.08 2.05 2.06
CA TRP A 43 15.96 1.32 2.96
C TRP A 43 17.18 2.16 3.34
N ASN A 44 17.23 2.62 4.58
CA ASN A 44 18.44 3.21 5.15
C ASN A 44 19.36 2.09 5.65
N PHE A 45 20.26 1.61 4.78
CA PHE A 45 21.25 0.61 5.17
C PHE A 45 22.34 1.23 6.04
N PRO A 46 22.66 0.62 7.19
CA PRO A 46 23.78 1.06 8.00
C PRO A 46 25.09 0.74 7.29
N GLN A 47 25.98 1.74 7.22
CA GLN A 47 27.34 1.67 6.68
C GLN A 47 27.49 0.76 5.43
N THR A 48 27.11 1.29 4.25
CA THR A 48 27.24 0.58 2.96
C THR A 48 28.48 0.97 2.15
N ASP A 49 29.14 2.06 2.53
CA ASP A 49 30.34 2.53 1.83
C ASP A 49 31.53 1.58 2.05
N GLU A 50 32.33 1.41 1.01
CA GLU A 50 33.59 0.66 1.08
C GLU A 50 34.71 1.52 1.70
N GLY A 51 35.64 0.87 2.42
CA GLY A 51 36.81 1.56 2.99
C GLY A 51 36.60 2.18 4.38
N VAL A 52 35.46 1.91 5.02
CA VAL A 52 35.24 2.25 6.43
C VAL A 52 36.27 1.52 7.31
N PRO A 53 36.89 2.20 8.30
CA PRO A 53 37.90 1.58 9.16
C PRO A 53 37.32 0.40 9.95
N GLN A 54 38.12 -0.66 10.11
CA GLN A 54 37.76 -1.81 10.94
C GLN A 54 37.96 -1.47 12.42
N CYS A 55 36.85 -1.35 13.15
CA CYS A 55 36.86 -1.16 14.60
C CYS A 55 37.16 -2.49 15.31
N VAL A 56 38.09 -2.48 16.27
CA VAL A 56 38.35 -3.61 17.17
C VAL A 56 37.91 -3.21 18.57
N PHE A 57 37.02 -4.00 19.17
CA PHE A 57 36.49 -3.74 20.51
C PHE A 57 37.10 -4.71 21.53
N PHE A 58 37.42 -4.18 22.71
CA PHE A 58 37.86 -4.96 23.86
C PHE A 58 36.87 -4.74 25.01
N GLY A 59 36.19 -5.80 25.44
CA GLY A 59 35.09 -5.71 26.42
C GLY A 59 33.75 -5.34 25.80
N ASP A 60 32.77 -4.99 26.64
CA ASP A 60 31.41 -4.67 26.20
C ASP A 60 31.30 -3.21 25.78
N CYS A 61 30.88 -2.97 24.54
CA CYS A 61 30.63 -1.64 24.01
C CYS A 61 29.36 -1.62 23.16
N TRP A 62 28.66 -0.49 23.18
CA TRP A 62 27.57 -0.21 22.26
C TRP A 62 28.13 0.53 21.04
N THR A 63 27.89 -0.01 19.84
CA THR A 63 28.22 0.66 18.56
C THR A 63 26.97 1.23 17.93
N GLN A 64 27.13 2.32 17.17
CA GLN A 64 26.02 3.04 16.55
C GLN A 64 25.39 2.24 15.39
N ASP A 65 26.22 1.58 14.57
CA ASP A 65 25.78 0.91 13.34
C ASP A 65 26.56 -0.39 13.09
N TRP A 66 26.00 -1.27 12.25
CA TRP A 66 26.61 -2.49 11.75
C TRP A 66 26.97 -2.35 10.27
N GLN A 67 28.13 -2.87 9.84
CA GLN A 67 28.54 -2.86 8.43
C GLN A 67 27.80 -3.95 7.64
N VAL A 68 27.14 -3.59 6.55
CA VAL A 68 26.56 -4.54 5.61
C VAL A 68 27.67 -5.18 4.78
N LEU A 69 27.89 -6.50 4.92
CA LEU A 69 28.92 -7.24 4.17
C LEU A 69 28.39 -7.88 2.88
N ALA A 70 27.11 -8.22 2.85
CA ALA A 70 26.46 -8.79 1.70
C ALA A 70 24.96 -8.50 1.76
N TYR A 71 24.40 -8.08 0.63
CA TYR A 71 22.98 -7.80 0.48
C TYR A 71 22.57 -8.11 -0.96
N GLY A 72 21.51 -8.92 -1.17
CA GLY A 72 21.07 -9.25 -2.53
C GLY A 72 20.24 -10.53 -2.68
N ASN A 73 20.17 -11.01 -3.93
CA ASN A 73 19.35 -12.13 -4.43
C ASN A 73 17.83 -11.90 -4.39
N TYR A 74 17.38 -10.69 -4.70
CA TYR A 74 15.98 -10.46 -5.04
C TYR A 74 15.65 -11.10 -6.39
N ARG A 75 15.11 -12.32 -6.36
CA ARG A 75 14.49 -12.98 -7.51
C ARG A 75 13.02 -12.58 -7.62
N THR A 76 12.75 -11.28 -7.61
CA THR A 76 11.39 -10.77 -7.80
C THR A 76 11.12 -10.66 -9.29
N THR A 77 10.01 -11.23 -9.73
CA THR A 77 9.45 -10.99 -11.06
C THR A 77 8.29 -10.03 -10.90
N GLU A 78 8.20 -9.04 -11.79
CA GLU A 78 7.10 -8.08 -11.77
C GLU A 78 5.77 -8.82 -11.93
N ILE A 79 4.78 -8.50 -11.10
CA ILE A 79 3.41 -8.99 -11.29
C ILE A 79 2.86 -8.30 -12.52
N ARG A 80 2.89 -8.99 -13.67
CA ARG A 80 2.18 -8.52 -14.87
C ARG A 80 0.69 -8.61 -14.60
N ARG A 81 0.03 -7.46 -14.61
CA ARG A 81 -1.43 -7.35 -14.49
C ARG A 81 -2.06 -7.98 -15.74
N GLY A 82 -2.83 -9.06 -15.55
CA GLY A 82 -3.74 -9.60 -16.57
C GLY A 82 -4.97 -8.74 -16.74
#